data_AF-A0A2E3J5J2-F1
#
_entry.id   AF-A0A2E3J5J2-F1
#
_cell.length_a   1.000
_cell.length_b   1.000
_cell.length_c   1.000
_cell.angle_alpha   90.00
_cell.angle_beta   90.00
_cell.angle_gamma   90.00
#
_symmetry.space_group_name_H-M   'P 1'
#
loop_
_entity.id
_entity.type
_entity.pdbx_description
1 polymer ?
#
loop_
_entity_poly.entity_id
_entity_poly.type
_entity_poly.pdbx_seq_one_letter_code
_entity_poly.pdbx_strand_id
1 'polypeptide(L)'
;MTEGKPTIDISKNGPLLVKGLKKLADAEGNPILMEKDIIALCRCGASENKPFCDGKHSKISFTGEVSPPSGAPAADQENHDAVEGEISYFEDGPLYIQGGVKLNNPDGSAPEDPAEYYLCRCGGSKNKPYCDGTHKELGFKG
;
A
#
# COMPACT_ATOMS: atom_id res chain seq x y z
N MET A 1 26.78 -2.78 -1.13
CA MET A 1 25.54 -1.98 -1.05
C MET A 1 24.50 -2.80 -1.77
N THR A 2 23.76 -3.65 -1.06
CA THR A 2 22.78 -4.53 -1.70
C THR A 2 21.58 -3.69 -2.10
N GLU A 3 21.58 -3.31 -3.36
CA GLU A 3 20.49 -2.70 -4.12
C GLU A 3 19.34 -3.71 -4.20
N GLY A 4 18.61 -3.85 -3.08
CA GLY A 4 17.47 -4.75 -2.97
C GLY A 4 16.20 -4.06 -3.46
N LYS A 5 15.34 -4.80 -4.16
CA LYS A 5 13.99 -4.34 -4.51
C LYS A 5 13.28 -3.78 -3.26
N PRO A 6 12.56 -2.65 -3.36
CA PRO A 6 11.81 -2.14 -2.23
C PRO A 6 10.82 -3.18 -1.72
N THR A 7 10.54 -3.12 -0.42
CA THR A 7 9.64 -4.07 0.24
C THR A 7 8.59 -3.35 1.06
N ILE A 8 7.39 -3.93 1.13
CA ILE A 8 6.28 -3.48 1.94
C ILE A 8 5.97 -4.55 2.97
N ASP A 9 6.14 -4.23 4.24
CA ASP A 9 5.85 -5.12 5.36
C ASP A 9 4.53 -4.74 6.03
N ILE A 10 3.66 -5.73 6.23
CA ILE A 10 2.32 -5.47 6.78
C ILE A 10 2.31 -5.71 8.28
N SER A 11 2.22 -4.62 9.05
CA SER A 11 2.06 -4.73 10.48
C SER A 11 0.65 -5.20 10.84
N LYS A 12 0.53 -6.30 11.60
CA LYS A 12 -0.73 -7.01 11.93
C LYS A 12 -1.93 -6.08 12.21
N ASN A 13 -1.75 -5.10 13.10
CA ASN A 13 -2.76 -4.11 13.48
C ASN A 13 -2.32 -2.68 13.17
N GLY A 14 -1.38 -2.54 12.24
CA GLY A 14 -0.64 -1.31 12.03
C GLY A 14 -0.58 -0.87 10.57
N PRO A 15 0.29 0.12 10.30
CA PRO A 15 0.53 0.65 8.97
C PRO A 15 1.26 -0.35 8.07
N LEU A 16 1.36 0.02 6.80
CA LEU A 16 2.25 -0.61 5.84
C LEU A 16 3.64 0.03 5.98
N LEU A 17 4.66 -0.79 6.23
CA LEU A 17 6.05 -0.33 6.38
C LEU A 17 6.79 -0.54 5.07
N VAL A 18 7.00 0.54 4.33
CA VAL A 18 7.74 0.53 3.08
C VAL A 18 9.22 0.79 3.35
N LYS A 19 10.11 -0.03 2.79
CA LYS A 19 11.57 0.07 2.96
C LYS A 19 12.26 0.12 1.60
N GLY A 20 13.25 1.00 1.46
CA GLY A 20 14.05 1.11 0.23
C GLY A 20 13.29 1.70 -0.96
N LEU A 21 12.17 2.39 -0.72
CA LEU A 21 11.40 3.05 -1.76
C LEU A 21 12.15 4.28 -2.27
N LYS A 22 12.35 4.38 -3.58
CA LYS A 22 13.00 5.53 -4.20
C LYS A 22 12.01 6.61 -4.65
N LYS A 23 10.77 6.23 -4.96
CA LYS A 23 9.74 7.12 -5.51
C LYS A 23 8.39 6.87 -4.85
N LEU A 24 7.80 7.93 -4.30
CA LEU A 24 6.38 8.01 -3.96
C LEU A 24 5.80 9.17 -4.73
N ALA A 25 4.64 8.98 -5.34
CA ALA A 25 3.90 10.04 -6.00
C ALA A 25 2.57 10.31 -5.30
N ASP A 26 2.09 11.55 -5.39
CA ASP A 26 0.72 11.91 -5.02
C ASP A 26 -0.31 11.56 -6.10
N ALA A 27 -1.58 11.90 -5.83
CA ALA A 27 -2.71 11.61 -6.71
C ALA A 27 -2.65 12.34 -8.06
N GLU A 28 -1.91 13.43 -8.15
CA GLU A 28 -1.65 14.16 -9.40
C GLU A 28 -0.38 13.64 -10.11
N GLY A 29 0.33 12.70 -9.48
CA GLY A 29 1.58 12.14 -9.99
C GLY A 29 2.83 12.94 -9.62
N ASN A 30 2.74 13.94 -8.74
CA ASN A 30 3.94 14.67 -8.35
C ASN A 30 4.77 13.86 -7.35
N PRO A 31 6.12 13.87 -7.46
CA PRO A 31 6.97 13.14 -6.54
C PRO A 31 6.96 13.77 -5.14
N ILE A 32 6.73 12.94 -4.14
CA ILE A 32 6.82 13.30 -2.73
C ILE A 32 8.24 13.02 -2.25
N LEU A 33 8.94 14.08 -1.85
CA LEU A 33 10.27 13.97 -1.25
C LEU A 33 10.16 13.34 0.13
N MET A 34 10.89 12.23 0.34
CA MET A 34 11.01 11.60 1.65
C MET A 34 12.41 11.83 2.19
N GLU A 35 12.48 12.12 3.48
CA GLU A 35 13.75 12.21 4.20
C GLU A 35 14.11 10.88 4.90
N LYS A 36 13.22 9.88 4.86
CA LYS A 36 13.33 8.64 5.63
C LYS A 36 13.44 7.43 4.72
N ASP A 37 14.32 6.50 5.10
CA ASP A 37 14.53 5.21 4.43
C ASP A 37 13.34 4.24 4.59
N ILE A 38 12.55 4.44 5.66
CA ILE A 38 11.36 3.67 6.00
C ILE A 38 10.15 4.60 6.12
N ILE A 39 9.09 4.26 5.40
CA ILE A 39 7.86 5.05 5.34
C ILE A 39 6.72 4.21 5.90
N ALA A 40 5.93 4.79 6.80
CA ALA A 40 4.71 4.16 7.30
C ALA A 40 3.50 4.74 6.56
N LEU A 41 2.85 3.93 5.72
CA LEU A 41 1.62 4.32 5.01
C LEU A 41 0.38 3.88 5.79
N CYS A 42 -0.62 4.75 5.83
CA CYS A 42 -1.88 4.49 6.51
C CYS A 42 -2.62 3.34 5.83
N ARG A 43 -3.12 2.40 6.63
CA ARG A 43 -3.98 1.30 6.19
C ARG A 43 -5.35 1.31 6.87
N CYS A 44 -5.50 2.11 7.93
CA CYS A 44 -6.70 2.12 8.78
C CYS A 44 -7.72 3.19 8.39
N GLY A 45 -7.41 4.09 7.45
CA GLY A 45 -8.30 5.18 7.02
C GLY A 45 -8.43 6.35 8.00
N ALA A 46 -7.98 6.22 9.26
CA ALA A 46 -8.20 7.23 10.29
C ALA A 46 -7.14 8.34 10.35
N SER A 47 -6.03 8.22 9.62
CA SER A 47 -4.94 9.19 9.68
C SER A 47 -5.37 10.61 9.25
N GLU A 48 -4.81 11.63 9.88
CA GLU A 48 -4.92 13.05 9.47
C GLU A 48 -3.79 13.48 8.54
N ASN A 49 -2.67 12.75 8.52
CA ASN A 49 -1.53 13.02 7.65
C ASN A 49 -1.45 12.00 6.50
N LYS A 50 -2.61 11.65 5.92
CA LYS A 50 -2.66 10.69 4.80
C LYS A 50 -1.83 11.23 3.63
N PRO A 51 -1.16 10.35 2.86
CA PRO A 51 -1.18 8.88 2.90
C PRO A 51 -0.37 8.24 4.05
N PHE A 52 0.32 9.03 4.88
CA PHE A 52 1.20 8.54 5.94
C PHE A 52 0.43 8.08 7.18
N CYS A 53 1.06 7.28 8.03
CA CYS A 53 0.50 6.87 9.32
C CYS A 53 0.95 7.82 10.44
N ASP A 54 0.00 8.29 11.24
CA ASP A 54 0.23 9.13 12.44
C ASP A 54 -0.06 8.40 13.77
N GLY A 55 -0.28 7.09 13.73
CA GLY A 55 -0.54 6.28 14.93
C GLY A 55 -2.01 6.18 15.35
N LYS A 56 -2.96 6.84 14.66
CA LYS A 56 -4.40 6.71 14.98
C LYS A 56 -4.95 5.27 14.92
N HIS A 57 -4.32 4.37 14.19
CA HIS A 57 -4.72 2.94 14.14
C HIS A 57 -4.82 2.30 15.53
N SER A 58 -3.95 2.67 16.48
CA SER A 58 -4.01 2.18 17.86
C SER A 58 -5.16 2.79 18.66
N LYS A 59 -5.58 4.01 18.33
CA LYS A 59 -6.67 4.72 19.02
C LYS A 59 -8.05 4.19 18.62
N ILE A 60 -8.20 3.75 17.37
CA ILE A 60 -9.45 3.19 16.85
C ILE A 60 -9.50 1.66 16.91
N SER A 61 -8.55 1.03 17.62
CA SER A 61 -8.44 -0.43 17.74
C SER A 61 -8.53 -1.14 16.38
N PHE A 62 -7.82 -0.61 15.38
CA PHE A 62 -7.85 -1.16 14.02
C PHE A 62 -7.35 -2.60 14.01
N THR A 63 -8.16 -3.52 13.49
CA THR A 63 -7.78 -4.90 13.22
C THR A 63 -7.55 -5.06 11.72
N GLY A 64 -6.30 -5.33 11.36
CA GLY A 64 -5.90 -5.55 9.97
C GLY A 64 -6.14 -7.00 9.54
N GLU A 65 -7.28 -7.58 9.93
CA GLU A 65 -7.64 -8.98 9.73
C GLU A 65 -7.39 -9.36 8.27
N VAL A 66 -6.38 -10.20 8.07
CA VAL A 66 -6.02 -10.73 6.75
C VAL A 66 -7.05 -11.81 6.44
N SER A 67 -7.98 -11.52 5.55
CA SER A 67 -8.82 -12.57 4.97
C SER A 67 -7.95 -13.31 3.94
N PRO A 68 -8.01 -14.66 3.89
CA PRO A 68 -7.26 -15.41 2.88
C PRO A 68 -7.68 -14.90 1.49
N PRO A 69 -6.73 -14.57 0.61
CA PRO A 69 -7.04 -13.90 -0.64
C PRO A 69 -7.89 -14.82 -1.51
N SER A 70 -9.13 -14.41 -1.78
CA SER A 70 -9.91 -14.95 -2.91
C SER A 70 -9.48 -14.22 -4.18
N GLY A 71 -8.25 -14.51 -4.62
CA GLY A 71 -7.66 -13.92 -5.84
C GLY A 71 -7.04 -12.54 -5.63
N ALA A 72 -5.73 -12.43 -5.88
CA ALA A 72 -5.12 -11.15 -6.21
C ALA A 72 -5.62 -10.72 -7.61
N PRO A 73 -5.95 -9.43 -7.86
CA PRO A 73 -6.26 -8.99 -9.21
C PRO A 73 -5.04 -9.20 -10.11
N ALA A 74 -5.26 -9.81 -11.27
CA ALA A 74 -4.25 -9.96 -12.30
C ALA A 74 -3.93 -8.57 -12.88
N ALA A 75 -2.70 -8.12 -12.71
CA ALA A 75 -2.14 -6.99 -13.41
C ALA A 75 -2.14 -7.28 -14.93
N ASP A 76 -2.75 -6.39 -15.72
CA ASP A 76 -2.75 -6.47 -17.18
C ASP A 76 -1.40 -5.97 -17.71
N GLN A 77 -0.75 -6.77 -18.55
CA GLN A 77 0.56 -6.45 -19.11
C GLN A 77 0.42 -5.56 -20.33
N GLU A 78 0.68 -4.26 -20.19
CA GLU A 78 1.18 -3.47 -21.31
C GLU A 78 2.28 -2.49 -20.84
N ASN A 79 3.49 -2.77 -21.33
CA ASN A 79 4.61 -1.84 -21.52
C ASN A 79 4.76 -0.69 -20.50
N HIS A 80 5.38 -0.99 -19.37
CA HIS A 80 5.99 0.05 -18.53
C HIS A 80 7.50 -0.01 -18.73
N ASP A 81 8.05 1.11 -19.20
CA ASP A 81 9.44 1.51 -19.01
C ASP A 81 9.90 1.17 -17.58
N ALA A 82 11.19 0.94 -17.34
CA ALA A 82 11.73 0.41 -16.08
C ALA A 82 11.46 1.30 -14.85
N VAL A 83 10.21 1.35 -14.37
CA VAL A 83 9.84 2.00 -13.12
C VAL A 83 10.35 1.07 -12.03
N GLU A 84 11.53 1.35 -11.50
CA GLU A 84 12.09 0.60 -10.39
C GLU A 84 11.40 1.01 -9.09
N GLY A 85 10.42 0.22 -8.67
CA GLY A 85 9.80 0.27 -7.35
C GLY A 85 9.24 1.64 -6.96
N GLU A 86 8.05 1.94 -7.45
CA GLU A 86 7.31 3.18 -7.19
C GLU A 86 6.00 2.87 -6.46
N ILE A 87 5.61 3.77 -5.56
CA ILE A 87 4.29 3.76 -4.94
C ILE A 87 3.59 5.07 -5.28
N SER A 88 2.31 5.02 -5.55
CA SER A 88 1.44 6.18 -5.77
C SER A 88 0.17 5.99 -4.94
N TYR A 89 -0.65 7.02 -4.80
CA TYR A 89 -1.97 6.88 -4.18
C TYR A 89 -3.00 7.73 -4.89
N PHE A 90 -4.26 7.28 -4.85
CA PHE A 90 -5.38 8.08 -5.32
C PHE A 90 -5.98 8.85 -4.14
N GLU A 91 -6.38 10.12 -4.36
CA GLU A 91 -6.96 11.02 -3.34
C GLU A 91 -8.01 10.32 -2.47
N ASP A 92 -9.07 9.80 -3.09
CA ASP A 92 -10.14 9.06 -2.39
C ASP A 92 -10.01 7.53 -2.54
N GLY A 93 -8.82 7.05 -2.85
CA GLY A 93 -8.62 5.68 -3.29
C GLY A 93 -7.43 4.93 -2.66
N PRO A 94 -7.10 3.77 -3.24
CA PRO A 94 -6.06 2.89 -2.72
C PRO A 94 -4.66 3.44 -2.98
N LEU A 95 -3.67 2.74 -2.41
CA LEU A 95 -2.30 2.85 -2.85
C LEU A 95 -2.14 2.02 -4.13
N TYR A 96 -1.40 2.55 -5.09
CA TYR A 96 -0.98 1.86 -6.31
C TYR A 96 0.51 1.54 -6.19
N ILE A 97 0.86 0.28 -6.33
CA ILE A 97 2.23 -0.20 -6.20
C ILE A 97 2.63 -0.74 -7.57
N GLN A 98 3.78 -0.30 -8.09
CA GLN A 98 4.29 -0.71 -9.38
C GLN A 98 5.81 -0.89 -9.33
N GLY A 99 6.37 -1.61 -10.29
CA GLY A 99 7.82 -1.74 -10.41
C GLY A 99 8.45 -2.83 -9.55
N GLY A 100 7.71 -3.92 -9.32
CA GLY A 100 8.27 -5.10 -8.65
C GLY A 100 8.54 -4.94 -7.16
N VAL A 101 7.83 -4.03 -6.48
CA VAL A 101 7.90 -3.89 -5.02
C VAL A 101 7.37 -5.17 -4.37
N LYS A 102 8.15 -5.77 -3.46
CA LYS A 102 7.75 -7.03 -2.81
C LYS A 102 6.80 -6.75 -1.64
N LEU A 103 5.67 -7.45 -1.59
CA LEU A 103 4.79 -7.45 -0.44
C LEU A 103 5.16 -8.59 0.52
N ASN A 104 5.27 -8.31 1.82
CA ASN A 104 5.43 -9.30 2.87
C ASN A 104 4.13 -9.37 3.69
N ASN A 105 3.28 -10.34 3.37
CA ASN A 105 2.08 -10.64 4.16
C ASN A 105 2.46 -11.43 5.41
N PRO A 106 1.89 -11.14 6.59
CA PRO A 106 2.15 -11.91 7.81
C PRO A 106 1.65 -13.36 7.72
N ASP A 107 0.69 -13.62 6.82
CA ASP A 107 0.15 -14.95 6.49
C ASP A 107 0.99 -15.68 5.42
N GLY A 108 1.98 -15.02 4.81
CA GLY A 108 2.80 -15.57 3.73
C GLY A 108 2.14 -15.56 2.35
N SER A 109 0.87 -15.17 2.25
CA SER A 109 0.06 -15.13 1.01
C SER A 109 0.38 -13.96 0.05
N ALA A 110 1.63 -13.57 -0.08
CA ALA A 110 2.04 -12.53 -1.03
C ALA A 110 2.36 -13.12 -2.42
N PRO A 111 2.03 -12.43 -3.51
CA PRO A 111 2.46 -12.83 -4.85
C PRO A 111 3.99 -12.83 -4.95
N GLU A 112 4.53 -13.84 -5.62
CA GLU A 112 5.94 -13.90 -5.98
C GLU A 112 6.16 -12.96 -7.18
N ASP A 113 6.83 -11.83 -6.95
CA ASP A 113 7.17 -10.80 -7.96
C ASP A 113 5.96 -10.17 -8.68
N PRO A 114 5.05 -9.47 -7.97
CA PRO A 114 3.97 -8.75 -8.62
C PRO A 114 4.51 -7.58 -9.46
N ALA A 115 4.07 -7.46 -10.71
CA ALA A 115 4.38 -6.30 -11.55
C ALA A 115 3.77 -5.02 -10.95
N GLU A 116 2.51 -5.11 -10.54
CA GLU A 116 1.73 -4.05 -9.92
C GLU A 116 0.58 -4.62 -9.08
N TYR A 117 0.10 -3.88 -8.09
CA TYR A 117 -1.05 -4.23 -7.25
C TYR A 117 -1.56 -3.03 -6.46
N TYR A 118 -2.79 -3.15 -5.92
CA TYR A 118 -3.43 -2.10 -5.14
C TYR A 118 -3.59 -2.50 -3.66
N LEU A 119 -3.15 -1.62 -2.75
CA LEU A 119 -3.32 -1.83 -1.30
C LEU A 119 -4.42 -0.93 -0.73
N CYS A 120 -5.18 -1.50 0.21
CA CYS A 120 -6.24 -0.79 0.90
C CYS A 120 -5.67 0.30 1.82
N ARG A 121 -6.17 1.52 1.68
CA ARG A 121 -5.86 2.68 2.53
C ARG A 121 -7.03 3.12 3.41
N CYS A 122 -8.25 2.76 3.02
CA CYS A 122 -9.47 3.18 3.72
C CYS A 122 -9.81 2.37 4.98
N GLY A 123 -9.17 1.22 5.20
CA GLY A 123 -9.48 0.30 6.31
C GLY A 123 -10.71 -0.59 6.09
N GLY A 124 -11.53 -0.32 5.06
CA GLY A 124 -12.80 -1.01 4.82
C GLY A 124 -12.74 -2.30 4.02
N SER A 125 -11.66 -2.55 3.27
CA SER A 125 -11.57 -3.71 2.36
C SER A 125 -11.89 -5.03 3.05
N LYS A 126 -12.61 -5.92 2.37
CA LYS A 126 -12.87 -7.30 2.80
C LYS A 126 -11.79 -8.27 2.31
N ASN A 127 -10.90 -7.83 1.40
CA ASN A 127 -9.76 -8.58 0.89
C ASN A 127 -8.44 -7.98 1.38
N LYS A 128 -8.37 -7.57 2.65
CA LYS A 128 -7.15 -6.94 3.21
C LYS A 128 -5.97 -7.92 3.05
N PRO A 129 -4.79 -7.42 2.65
CA PRO A 129 -4.40 -6.01 2.58
C PRO A 129 -4.72 -5.31 1.26
N TYR A 130 -5.29 -6.02 0.29
CA TYR A 130 -5.58 -5.51 -1.04
C TYR A 130 -6.80 -4.60 -1.05
N CYS A 131 -6.87 -3.72 -2.04
CA CYS A 131 -8.07 -2.95 -2.32
C CYS A 131 -9.10 -3.80 -3.08
N ASP A 132 -10.35 -3.78 -2.64
CA ASP A 132 -11.49 -4.47 -3.27
C ASP A 132 -12.58 -3.51 -3.77
N GLY A 133 -12.30 -2.20 -3.74
CA GLY A 133 -13.26 -1.16 -4.13
C GLY A 133 -14.13 -0.60 -3.00
N THR A 134 -14.10 -1.18 -1.79
CA THR A 134 -14.95 -0.76 -0.65
C THR A 134 -14.81 0.75 -0.30
N HIS A 135 -13.67 1.38 -0.61
CA HIS A 135 -13.46 2.82 -0.39
C HIS A 135 -14.51 3.71 -1.08
N LYS A 136 -15.05 3.29 -2.23
CA LYS A 136 -16.10 4.02 -2.96
C LYS A 136 -17.42 4.00 -2.20
N GLU A 137 -17.78 2.83 -1.67
CA GLU A 137 -19.02 2.63 -0.92
C GLU A 137 -19.00 3.36 0.43
N LEU A 138 -17.83 3.43 1.08
CA LEU A 138 -17.65 4.16 2.33
C LEU A 138 -17.50 5.68 2.16
N GLY A 139 -17.41 6.17 0.91
CA GLY A 139 -17.12 7.59 0.66
C GLY A 139 -15.81 8.03 1.30
N PHE A 140 -14.78 7.19 1.25
CA PHE A 140 -13.48 7.47 1.86
C PHE A 140 -12.89 8.79 1.35
N LYS A 141 -12.32 9.58 2.26
CA LYS A 141 -11.66 10.86 1.99
C LYS A 141 -10.25 10.87 2.58
N GLY A 142 -9.24 11.11 1.76
CA GLY A 142 -7.87 11.09 2.25
C GLY A 142 -6.76 11.47 1.29
#